data_AF-A0A7C2BCL3-F1
#
_entry.id   AF-A0A7C2BCL3-F1
#
_cell.length_a   1.000
_cell.length_b   1.000
_cell.length_c   1.000
_cell.angle_alpha   90.00
_cell.angle_beta   90.00
_cell.angle_gamma   90.00
#
_symmetry.space_group_name_H-M   'P 1'
#
loop_
_entity.id
_entity.type
_entity.pdbx_description
1 polymer ?
#
loop_
_entity_poly.entity_id
_entity_poly.type
_entity_poly.pdbx_seq_one_letter_code
_entity_poly.pdbx_strand_id
1 'polypeptide(L)'
;MFHSFRILLLSIVLCAWAASTASAQEHDHGDAGAGHAPPVTESVPEEAPLPLTNTMCPVLTDEEVEPEIFTDYEGRRVYLCCQKCLKKFRAEPSAYLGNLPPLRVSTDEAQERGDHAHPEAEEHDDAEEEEEHGHEHGEGGGDAAVGLIEWLGRYHPMVVHFPIGLLVAAAFAELLALLGRGERFSFVARFCLWGGALAAVAAALLGWADAIEMAREYTGFSAKLLLYHRWLGVTTAGVSLLTLWAGERVWRARGGRGKGLYRGLLLLTVLLVSVVGHLGASLIYGWEFLAL
;
A
#
# COMPACT_ATOMS: atom_id res chain seq x y z
N MET A 1 31.83 -20.19 2.01
CA MET A 1 30.82 -19.17 2.42
C MET A 1 30.82 -17.90 1.55
N PHE A 2 31.97 -17.35 1.12
CA PHE A 2 32.04 -16.12 0.30
C PHE A 2 31.60 -16.25 -1.18
N HIS A 3 31.64 -17.46 -1.76
CA HIS A 3 31.17 -17.69 -3.13
C HIS A 3 29.64 -17.66 -3.18
N SER A 4 28.99 -18.29 -2.20
CA SER A 4 27.54 -18.34 -2.06
C SER A 4 26.90 -16.96 -1.86
N PHE A 5 27.56 -16.06 -1.11
CA PHE A 5 27.04 -14.70 -0.87
C PHE A 5 27.15 -13.78 -2.09
N ARG A 6 28.20 -13.94 -2.92
CA ARG A 6 28.35 -13.19 -4.19
C ARG A 6 27.36 -13.67 -5.25
N ILE A 7 27.09 -14.98 -5.30
CA ILE A 7 26.09 -15.57 -6.19
C ILE A 7 24.68 -15.12 -5.79
N LEU A 8 24.38 -15.05 -4.49
CA LEU A 8 23.07 -14.60 -3.98
C LEU A 8 22.81 -13.11 -4.28
N LEU A 9 23.80 -12.23 -4.07
CA LEU A 9 23.66 -10.80 -4.41
C LEU A 9 23.54 -10.56 -5.92
N LEU A 10 24.29 -11.30 -6.74
CA LEU A 10 24.20 -11.19 -8.20
C LEU A 10 22.86 -11.71 -8.73
N SER A 11 22.30 -12.76 -8.13
CA SER A 11 20.98 -13.28 -8.52
C SER A 11 19.84 -12.37 -8.12
N ILE A 12 19.89 -11.72 -6.95
CA ILE A 12 18.89 -10.73 -6.53
C ILE A 12 18.92 -9.49 -7.44
N VAL A 13 20.11 -9.00 -7.80
CA VAL A 13 20.26 -7.86 -8.71
C VAL A 13 19.84 -8.22 -10.14
N LEU A 14 20.14 -9.44 -10.63
CA LEU A 14 19.65 -9.90 -11.93
C LEU A 14 18.13 -10.04 -11.97
N CYS A 15 17.51 -10.56 -10.90
CA CYS A 15 16.05 -10.69 -10.83
C CYS A 15 15.36 -9.32 -10.81
N ALA A 16 15.93 -8.35 -10.09
CA ALA A 16 15.42 -6.97 -10.07
C ALA A 16 15.56 -6.29 -11.45
N TRP A 17 16.67 -6.52 -12.15
CA TRP A 17 16.88 -5.98 -13.50
C TRP A 17 15.94 -6.61 -14.55
N ALA A 18 15.75 -7.94 -14.51
CA ALA A 18 14.85 -8.65 -15.42
C ALA A 18 13.37 -8.25 -15.23
N ALA A 19 12.95 -7.97 -13.99
CA ALA A 19 11.61 -7.46 -13.71
C ALA A 19 11.37 -6.04 -14.25
N SER A 20 12.42 -5.19 -14.30
CA SER A 20 12.33 -3.85 -14.89
C SER A 20 12.29 -3.84 -16.42
N THR A 21 12.78 -4.88 -17.11
CA THR A 21 12.71 -4.97 -18.58
C THR A 21 11.40 -5.57 -19.09
N ALA A 22 10.68 -6.32 -18.25
CA ALA A 22 9.42 -6.95 -18.63
C ALA A 22 8.25 -5.96 -18.79
N SER A 23 8.37 -4.74 -18.25
CA SER A 23 7.34 -3.70 -18.36
C SER A 23 7.47 -2.81 -19.61
N ALA A 24 8.40 -3.10 -20.53
CA ALA A 24 8.74 -2.22 -21.65
C ALA A 24 8.44 -2.79 -23.05
N GLN A 25 7.59 -3.83 -23.16
CA GLN A 25 7.21 -4.38 -24.46
C GLN A 25 5.73 -4.10 -24.74
N GLU A 26 5.46 -2.89 -25.21
CA GLU A 26 4.21 -2.55 -25.90
C GLU A 26 4.17 -3.32 -27.24
N HIS A 27 3.07 -4.03 -27.46
CA HIS A 27 2.77 -4.73 -28.71
C HIS A 27 2.34 -3.69 -29.76
N ASP A 28 3.22 -3.42 -30.72
CA ASP A 28 2.91 -2.65 -31.92
C ASP A 28 2.33 -3.59 -32.99
N HIS A 29 1.03 -3.47 -33.26
CA HIS A 29 0.38 -4.09 -34.41
C HIS A 29 -0.04 -3.00 -35.39
N GLY A 30 0.78 -2.83 -36.44
CA GLY A 30 0.40 -2.08 -37.63
C GLY A 30 -0.48 -2.92 -38.55
N ASP A 31 -1.56 -2.33 -39.06
CA ASP A 31 -2.25 -2.79 -40.25
C ASP A 31 -2.77 -1.63 -41.09
N ALA A 32 -2.60 -1.75 -42.40
CA ALA A 32 -2.88 -0.75 -43.40
C ALA A 32 -4.25 -0.95 -44.06
N GLY A 33 -5.04 0.13 -44.10
CA GLY A 33 -5.85 0.60 -45.23
C GLY A 33 -7.04 -0.24 -45.74
N ALA A 34 -8.26 0.28 -45.55
CA ALA A 34 -9.30 0.35 -46.58
C ALA A 34 -10.43 1.31 -46.12
N GLY A 35 -10.75 2.31 -46.95
CA GLY A 35 -11.72 3.34 -46.63
C GLY A 35 -13.16 2.83 -46.54
N HIS A 36 -13.91 3.35 -45.58
CA HIS A 36 -15.37 3.48 -45.58
C HIS A 36 -15.73 4.78 -44.85
N ALA A 37 -16.72 5.49 -45.39
CA ALA A 37 -17.21 6.80 -44.94
C ALA A 37 -17.61 6.82 -43.44
N PRO A 38 -17.52 7.98 -42.77
CA PRO A 38 -17.81 8.06 -41.34
C PRO A 38 -19.31 7.86 -41.07
N PRO A 39 -19.72 6.93 -40.19
CA PRO A 39 -21.01 7.02 -39.56
C PRO A 39 -20.95 8.09 -38.46
N VAL A 40 -22.05 8.82 -38.40
CA VAL A 40 -22.34 9.98 -37.54
C VAL A 40 -21.90 9.75 -36.10
N THR A 41 -21.09 10.69 -35.59
CA THR A 41 -20.78 10.83 -34.17
C THR A 41 -22.04 11.21 -33.40
N GLU A 42 -22.72 10.23 -32.82
CA GLU A 42 -23.50 10.49 -31.60
C GLU A 42 -22.53 10.46 -30.43
N SER A 43 -22.31 11.65 -29.86
CA SER A 43 -21.64 11.82 -28.59
C SER A 43 -22.49 11.12 -27.54
N VAL A 44 -22.02 9.98 -27.03
CA VAL A 44 -22.48 9.46 -25.75
C VAL A 44 -22.17 10.55 -24.73
N PRO A 45 -23.17 11.10 -24.02
CA PRO A 45 -22.93 12.06 -22.97
C PRO A 45 -22.03 11.40 -21.93
N GLU A 46 -20.94 12.08 -21.58
CA GLU A 46 -20.23 11.86 -20.33
C GLU A 46 -21.26 12.06 -19.21
N GLU A 47 -21.83 10.95 -18.71
CA GLU A 47 -22.71 10.97 -17.55
C GLU A 47 -21.94 11.65 -16.41
N ALA A 48 -22.44 12.81 -16.00
CA ALA A 48 -21.91 13.53 -14.84
C ALA A 48 -21.85 12.56 -13.65
N PRO A 49 -20.75 12.54 -12.88
CA PRO A 49 -20.63 11.66 -11.73
C PRO A 49 -21.82 11.88 -10.80
N LEU A 50 -22.52 10.80 -10.47
CA LEU A 50 -23.67 10.84 -9.56
C LEU A 50 -23.31 11.64 -8.30
N PRO A 51 -24.19 12.54 -7.83
CA PRO A 51 -23.87 13.41 -6.71
C PRO A 51 -23.53 12.56 -5.49
N LEU A 52 -22.34 12.81 -4.91
CA LEU A 52 -21.91 12.14 -3.70
C LEU A 52 -22.97 12.32 -2.62
N THR A 53 -23.37 11.22 -2.02
CA THR A 53 -24.37 11.19 -0.94
C THR A 53 -23.90 11.89 0.32
N ASN A 54 -22.59 12.09 0.48
CA ASN A 54 -21.95 12.89 1.52
C ASN A 54 -20.61 13.43 1.01
N THR A 55 -20.28 14.67 1.34
CA THR A 55 -19.01 15.33 0.96
C THR A 55 -17.94 15.23 2.05
N MET A 56 -18.34 15.06 3.31
CA MET A 56 -17.45 14.87 4.46
C MET A 56 -17.51 13.43 4.94
N CYS A 57 -16.40 12.91 5.45
CA CYS A 57 -16.34 11.54 5.95
C CYS A 57 -17.14 11.40 7.26
N PRO A 58 -18.02 10.39 7.40
CA PRO A 58 -18.83 10.23 8.61
C PRO A 58 -18.02 9.71 9.82
N VAL A 59 -16.81 9.19 9.59
CA VAL A 59 -15.91 8.68 10.64
C VAL A 59 -14.89 9.73 11.08
N LEU A 60 -14.40 10.56 10.15
CA LEU A 60 -13.60 11.77 10.41
C LEU A 60 -14.32 12.96 9.76
N THR A 61 -15.12 13.67 10.56
CA THR A 61 -16.05 14.71 10.07
C THR A 61 -15.35 15.97 9.52
N ASP A 62 -14.06 16.10 9.73
CA ASP A 62 -13.19 17.17 9.28
C ASP A 62 -12.51 16.89 7.93
N GLU A 63 -12.62 15.67 7.40
CA GLU A 63 -11.96 15.24 6.17
C GLU A 63 -12.96 15.08 5.00
N GLU A 64 -12.55 15.48 3.80
CA GLU A 64 -13.31 15.27 2.56
C GLU A 64 -13.28 13.79 2.13
N VAL A 65 -14.30 13.35 1.41
CA VAL A 65 -14.41 11.96 0.96
C VAL A 65 -13.61 11.68 -0.32
N GLU A 66 -13.13 10.45 -0.45
CA GLU A 66 -12.56 9.95 -1.71
C GLU A 66 -13.67 9.21 -2.48
N PRO A 67 -14.09 9.66 -3.68
CA PRO A 67 -15.20 9.06 -4.44
C PRO A 67 -15.02 7.55 -4.73
N GLU A 68 -13.78 7.07 -4.74
CA GLU A 68 -13.46 5.66 -4.95
C GLU A 68 -13.61 4.80 -3.68
N ILE A 69 -13.65 5.41 -2.49
CA ILE A 69 -13.79 4.69 -1.20
C ILE A 69 -15.21 4.87 -0.69
N PHE A 70 -16.04 3.85 -0.95
CA PHE A 70 -17.45 3.88 -0.55
C PHE A 70 -17.94 2.53 -0.02
N THR A 71 -19.09 2.56 0.65
CA THR A 71 -19.87 1.39 1.00
C THR A 71 -21.34 1.69 0.81
N ASP A 72 -22.12 0.70 0.38
CA ASP A 72 -23.57 0.83 0.36
C ASP A 72 -24.13 0.37 1.71
N TYR A 73 -24.98 1.17 2.34
CA TYR A 73 -25.60 0.91 3.64
C TYR A 73 -27.02 1.47 3.64
N GLU A 74 -28.04 0.67 3.98
CA GLU A 74 -29.46 1.08 3.98
C GLU A 74 -29.92 1.74 2.67
N GLY A 75 -29.49 1.20 1.51
CA GLY A 75 -29.90 1.69 0.19
C GLY A 75 -29.28 3.03 -0.22
N ARG A 76 -28.38 3.62 0.60
CA ARG A 76 -27.54 4.76 0.22
C ARG A 76 -26.09 4.33 0.08
N ARG A 77 -25.41 4.92 -0.90
CA ARG A 77 -23.95 4.92 -0.91
C ARG A 77 -23.45 5.82 0.21
N VAL A 78 -22.34 5.48 0.85
CA VAL A 78 -21.65 6.28 1.86
C VAL A 78 -20.18 6.33 1.48
N TYR A 79 -19.69 7.55 1.23
CA TYR A 79 -18.30 7.79 0.83
C TYR A 79 -17.44 8.11 2.05
N LEU A 80 -16.17 7.71 2.03
CA LEU A 80 -15.24 7.85 3.15
C LEU A 80 -13.89 8.41 2.69
N CYS A 81 -13.15 9.05 3.58
CA CYS A 81 -11.85 9.66 3.26
C CYS A 81 -10.72 8.62 3.11
N CYS A 82 -10.82 7.45 3.75
CA CYS A 82 -9.78 6.42 3.71
C CYS A 82 -10.30 5.01 4.07
N GLN A 83 -9.48 3.99 3.79
CA GLN A 83 -9.80 2.57 4.06
C GLN A 83 -9.99 2.26 5.56
N LYS A 84 -9.27 2.97 6.44
CA LYS A 84 -9.44 2.83 7.90
C LYS A 84 -10.83 3.28 8.34
N CYS A 85 -11.35 4.36 7.73
CA CYS A 85 -12.71 4.81 7.96
C CYS A 85 -13.72 3.82 7.40
N LEU A 86 -13.49 3.27 6.20
CA LEU A 86 -14.34 2.22 5.63
C LEU A 86 -14.47 1.03 6.58
N LYS A 87 -13.35 0.54 7.12
CA LYS A 87 -13.33 -0.58 8.07
C LYS A 87 -14.08 -0.25 9.37
N LYS A 88 -13.87 0.94 9.93
CA LYS A 88 -14.58 1.40 11.14
C LYS A 88 -16.07 1.52 10.89
N PHE A 89 -16.46 2.13 9.77
CA PHE A 89 -17.86 2.29 9.40
C PHE A 89 -18.55 0.93 9.20
N ARG A 90 -17.91 -0.03 8.52
CA ARG A 90 -18.46 -1.39 8.36
C ARG A 90 -18.57 -2.17 9.68
N ALA A 91 -17.67 -1.91 10.63
CA ALA A 91 -17.68 -2.57 11.93
C ALA A 91 -18.81 -2.05 12.85
N GLU A 92 -19.08 -0.75 12.83
CA GLU A 92 -20.13 -0.14 13.66
C GLU A 92 -20.83 1.02 12.91
N PRO A 93 -21.67 0.73 11.89
CA PRO A 93 -22.26 1.75 11.04
C PRO A 93 -23.16 2.72 11.82
N SER A 94 -23.92 2.19 12.79
CA SER A 94 -24.89 2.92 13.60
C SER A 94 -24.27 4.08 14.40
N ALA A 95 -23.00 3.96 14.81
CA ALA A 95 -22.28 5.00 15.53
C ALA A 95 -22.02 6.26 14.68
N TYR A 96 -22.05 6.14 13.35
CA TYR A 96 -21.67 7.20 12.42
C TYR A 96 -22.86 7.77 11.62
N LEU A 97 -24.07 7.23 11.78
CA LEU A 97 -25.26 7.68 11.04
C LEU A 97 -25.63 9.13 11.33
N GLY A 98 -25.39 9.60 12.56
CA GLY A 98 -25.62 11.00 12.94
C GLY A 98 -24.74 12.01 12.19
N ASN A 99 -23.65 11.56 11.58
CA ASN A 99 -22.73 12.39 10.80
C ASN A 99 -23.07 12.39 9.30
N LEU A 100 -24.03 11.56 8.88
CA LEU A 100 -24.46 11.51 7.48
C LEU A 100 -25.60 12.52 7.23
N PRO A 101 -25.60 13.19 6.07
CA PRO A 101 -26.74 13.97 5.66
C PRO A 101 -27.98 13.07 5.54
N PRO A 102 -29.19 13.59 5.80
CA PRO A 102 -30.42 12.81 5.75
C PRO A 102 -30.60 12.17 4.37
N LEU A 103 -31.14 10.95 4.37
CA LEU A 103 -31.53 10.23 3.16
C LEU A 103 -32.50 11.09 2.35
N ARG A 104 -32.01 11.69 1.26
CA ARG A 104 -32.90 12.29 0.26
C ARG A 104 -33.47 11.15 -0.56
N VAL A 105 -34.60 10.61 -0.11
CA VAL A 105 -35.50 9.89 -1.01
C VAL A 105 -35.90 10.93 -2.06
N SER A 106 -35.53 10.70 -3.31
CA SER A 106 -35.90 11.56 -4.43
C SER A 106 -37.41 11.48 -4.67
N THR A 107 -38.20 12.16 -3.84
CA THR A 107 -39.51 12.63 -4.27
C THR A 107 -39.26 13.93 -5.00
N ASP A 108 -39.37 13.85 -6.33
CA ASP A 108 -39.93 14.88 -7.22
C ASP A 108 -39.20 14.86 -8.56
N GLU A 109 -39.72 14.07 -9.51
CA GLU A 109 -39.78 14.35 -10.95
C GLU A 109 -40.48 13.20 -11.71
N ALA A 110 -41.81 13.17 -11.71
CA ALA A 110 -42.61 12.51 -12.76
C ALA A 110 -44.09 12.96 -12.73
N GLN A 111 -44.32 14.00 -13.54
CA GLN A 111 -45.53 14.43 -14.24
C GLN A 111 -46.70 13.43 -14.35
N GLU A 112 -47.91 13.96 -14.12
CA GLU A 112 -49.25 13.38 -14.26
C GLU A 112 -49.49 12.51 -15.51
N ARG A 113 -50.01 11.29 -15.31
CA ARG A 113 -51.19 10.76 -16.04
C ARG A 113 -51.64 9.40 -15.52
N GLY A 114 -52.94 9.30 -15.22
CA GLY A 114 -53.71 8.06 -15.38
C GLY A 114 -54.20 7.41 -14.09
N ASP A 115 -55.41 7.77 -13.70
CA ASP A 115 -56.28 7.04 -12.78
C ASP A 115 -56.29 5.52 -13.07
N HIS A 116 -56.29 4.69 -12.02
CA HIS A 116 -57.26 3.61 -11.81
C HIS A 116 -57.14 3.04 -10.38
N ALA A 117 -58.23 3.18 -9.61
CA ALA A 117 -58.51 2.49 -8.34
C ALA A 117 -58.53 0.96 -8.54
N HIS A 118 -58.27 0.09 -7.55
CA HIS A 118 -59.00 -0.19 -6.29
C HIS A 118 -58.33 -1.46 -5.64
N PRO A 119 -58.78 -1.99 -4.47
CA PRO A 119 -58.39 -1.68 -3.07
C PRO A 119 -57.66 -2.82 -2.29
N GLU A 120 -57.13 -2.43 -1.11
CA GLU A 120 -57.08 -3.07 0.23
C GLU A 120 -56.83 -4.59 0.46
N ALA A 121 -55.95 -4.81 1.47
CA ALA A 121 -55.82 -5.96 2.41
C ALA A 121 -55.25 -7.26 1.81
N GLU A 122 -54.43 -8.11 2.46
CA GLU A 122 -54.24 -8.58 3.84
C GLU A 122 -52.78 -9.14 3.91
N GLU A 123 -52.06 -8.99 5.02
CA GLU A 123 -51.77 -10.02 6.05
C GLU A 123 -50.30 -10.48 6.07
N HIS A 124 -49.90 -10.84 7.28
CA HIS A 124 -48.58 -11.24 7.74
C HIS A 124 -48.19 -12.61 7.21
N ASP A 125 -46.89 -12.88 7.08
CA ASP A 125 -46.37 -14.15 7.59
C ASP A 125 -44.88 -14.03 7.94
N ASP A 126 -44.60 -14.39 9.18
CA ASP A 126 -43.28 -14.56 9.77
C ASP A 126 -42.60 -15.80 9.17
N ALA A 127 -41.33 -15.67 8.79
CA ALA A 127 -40.45 -16.82 8.61
C ALA A 127 -39.04 -16.43 9.07
N GLU A 128 -38.77 -16.74 10.33
CA GLU A 128 -37.44 -16.91 10.88
C GLU A 128 -36.72 -18.01 10.09
N GLU A 129 -35.59 -17.68 9.47
CA GLU A 129 -34.55 -18.67 9.16
C GLU A 129 -33.23 -18.16 9.72
N GLU A 130 -32.94 -18.62 10.93
CA GLU A 130 -31.61 -18.61 11.53
C GLU A 130 -30.69 -19.60 10.80
N GLU A 131 -29.46 -19.14 10.60
CA GLU A 131 -28.21 -19.91 10.45
C GLU A 131 -28.09 -20.93 9.30
N GLU A 132 -27.17 -20.63 8.38
CA GLU A 132 -26.13 -21.63 8.10
C GLU A 132 -24.77 -21.00 7.75
N HIS A 133 -23.85 -21.18 8.68
CA HIS A 133 -22.42 -20.95 8.53
C HIS A 133 -21.85 -21.86 7.44
N GLY A 134 -21.59 -21.30 6.26
CA GLY A 134 -20.76 -21.93 5.24
C GLY A 134 -19.26 -21.85 5.57
N HIS A 135 -18.82 -22.61 6.57
CA HIS A 135 -17.39 -22.93 6.73
C HIS A 135 -17.08 -24.17 5.89
N GLU A 136 -16.69 -23.97 4.64
CA GLU A 136 -16.07 -25.04 3.83
C GLU A 136 -14.57 -25.13 4.16
N HIS A 137 -14.19 -26.27 4.75
CA HIS A 137 -12.82 -26.73 4.92
C HIS A 137 -12.50 -27.81 3.89
N GLY A 138 -11.49 -27.58 3.05
CA GLY A 138 -10.84 -28.56 2.16
C GLY A 138 -10.25 -27.83 0.95
N GLU A 139 -8.93 -27.69 0.81
CA GLU A 139 -8.00 -28.73 0.36
C GLU A 139 -6.57 -28.51 0.88
N GLY A 140 -6.03 -29.55 1.54
CA GLY A 140 -4.75 -29.52 2.24
C GLY A 140 -3.54 -29.19 1.38
N GLY A 141 -2.87 -28.09 1.73
CA GLY A 141 -1.49 -27.76 1.33
C GLY A 141 -1.32 -26.28 0.96
N GLY A 142 -2.28 -25.73 0.22
CA GLY A 142 -2.30 -24.31 -0.16
C GLY A 142 -2.79 -23.42 0.98
N ASP A 143 -3.85 -23.84 1.66
CA ASP A 143 -4.60 -23.02 2.62
C ASP A 143 -3.77 -22.67 3.87
N ALA A 144 -2.96 -23.62 4.35
CA ALA A 144 -2.05 -23.39 5.47
C ALA A 144 -0.89 -22.46 5.10
N ALA A 145 -0.40 -22.55 3.86
CA ALA A 145 0.66 -21.67 3.36
C ALA A 145 0.13 -20.24 3.14
N VAL A 146 -1.07 -20.10 2.58
CA VAL A 146 -1.76 -18.81 2.41
C VAL A 146 -2.07 -18.20 3.78
N GLY A 147 -2.63 -18.96 4.71
CA GLY A 147 -2.90 -18.48 6.08
C GLY A 147 -1.63 -18.09 6.85
N LEU A 148 -0.51 -18.78 6.64
CA LEU A 148 0.78 -18.40 7.23
C LEU A 148 1.33 -17.10 6.63
N ILE A 149 1.20 -16.91 5.32
CA ILE A 149 1.63 -15.70 4.60
C ILE A 149 0.82 -14.49 5.09
N GLU A 150 -0.50 -14.63 5.21
CA GLU A 150 -1.39 -13.57 5.73
C GLU A 150 -1.05 -13.23 7.20
N TRP A 151 -0.88 -14.24 8.06
CA TRP A 151 -0.50 -14.03 9.46
C TRP A 151 0.85 -13.32 9.60
N LEU A 152 1.83 -13.67 8.76
CA LEU A 152 3.15 -13.03 8.73
C LEU A 152 3.07 -11.58 8.22
N GLY A 153 2.24 -11.32 7.20
CA GLY A 153 2.03 -9.98 6.63
C GLY A 153 1.59 -8.94 7.67
N ARG A 154 0.73 -9.34 8.62
CA ARG A 154 0.25 -8.48 9.72
C ARG A 154 1.36 -7.93 10.63
N TYR A 155 2.52 -8.58 10.68
CA TYR A 155 3.67 -8.09 11.46
C TYR A 155 4.54 -7.09 10.69
N HIS A 156 4.29 -6.86 9.40
CA HIS A 156 5.05 -5.90 8.60
C HIS A 156 5.16 -4.52 9.28
N PRO A 157 4.06 -3.88 9.75
CA PRO A 157 4.14 -2.58 10.44
C PRO A 157 4.94 -2.62 11.76
N MET A 158 5.06 -3.77 12.42
CA MET A 158 5.93 -3.92 13.58
C MET A 158 7.40 -3.97 13.15
N VAL A 159 7.70 -4.79 12.13
CA VAL A 159 9.07 -5.03 11.67
C VAL A 159 9.69 -3.80 11.00
N VAL A 160 8.90 -2.93 10.36
CA VAL A 160 9.43 -1.73 9.67
C VAL A 160 10.11 -0.71 10.59
N HIS A 161 9.83 -0.70 11.89
CA HIS A 161 10.46 0.23 12.84
C HIS A 161 11.95 -0.09 13.08
N PHE A 162 12.32 -1.37 13.01
CA PHE A 162 13.69 -1.82 13.23
C PHE A 162 14.69 -1.29 12.18
N PRO A 163 14.48 -1.46 10.85
CA PRO A 163 15.40 -0.92 9.86
C PRO A 163 15.49 0.60 9.94
N ILE A 164 14.38 1.31 10.16
CA ILE A 164 14.39 2.78 10.32
C ILE A 164 15.33 3.17 11.47
N GLY A 165 15.07 2.67 12.67
CA GLY A 165 15.86 3.01 13.86
C GLY A 165 17.33 2.59 13.75
N LEU A 166 17.60 1.36 13.31
CA LEU A 166 18.96 0.82 13.25
C LEU A 166 19.80 1.47 12.14
N LEU A 167 19.24 1.75 10.97
CA LEU A 167 20.00 2.38 9.86
C LEU A 167 20.29 3.85 10.18
N VAL A 168 19.34 4.58 10.78
CA VAL A 168 19.58 5.94 11.28
C VAL A 168 20.62 5.94 12.41
N ALA A 169 20.53 5.01 13.36
CA ALA A 169 21.53 4.85 14.42
C ALA A 169 22.92 4.50 13.86
N ALA A 170 23.00 3.69 12.80
CA ALA A 170 24.26 3.38 12.12
C ALA A 170 24.90 4.63 11.51
N ALA A 171 24.11 5.47 10.84
CA ALA A 171 24.59 6.74 10.28
C ALA A 171 25.02 7.73 11.37
N PHE A 172 24.26 7.82 12.46
CA PHE A 172 24.63 8.66 13.61
C PHE A 172 25.93 8.18 14.26
N ALA A 173 26.09 6.87 14.47
CA ALA A 173 27.32 6.29 15.00
C ALA A 173 28.51 6.52 14.06
N GLU A 174 28.34 6.33 12.74
CA GLU A 174 29.41 6.63 11.78
C GLU A 174 29.78 8.12 11.82
N LEU A 175 28.81 9.04 11.91
CA LEU A 175 29.06 10.48 12.07
C LEU A 175 29.90 10.77 13.32
N LEU A 176 29.58 10.16 14.46
CA LEU A 176 30.38 10.30 15.69
C LEU A 176 31.80 9.73 15.54
N ALA A 177 31.96 8.65 14.77
CA ALA A 177 33.27 8.11 14.41
C ALA A 177 34.07 9.10 13.54
N LEU A 178 33.41 9.86 12.65
CA LEU A 178 34.05 10.93 11.84
C LEU A 178 34.57 12.07 12.70
N LEU A 179 33.81 12.44 13.73
CA LEU A 179 34.13 13.53 14.65
C LEU A 179 35.24 13.16 15.65
N GLY A 180 35.93 12.04 15.44
CA GLY A 180 37.10 11.65 16.23
C GLY A 180 36.76 11.01 17.58
N ARG A 181 35.51 10.57 17.80
CA ARG A 181 35.08 10.01 19.11
C ARG A 181 35.50 8.54 19.35
N GLY A 182 36.39 7.99 18.53
CA GLY A 182 37.07 6.69 18.72
C GLY A 182 36.44 5.48 18.02
N GLU A 183 37.14 4.33 18.05
CA GLU A 183 36.74 3.10 17.33
C GLU A 183 35.44 2.45 17.83
N ARG A 184 35.02 2.77 19.07
CA ARG A 184 33.77 2.28 19.66
C ARG A 184 32.56 2.60 18.79
N PHE A 185 32.51 3.79 18.20
CA PHE A 185 31.40 4.19 17.34
C PHE A 185 31.40 3.47 16.00
N SER A 186 32.57 3.08 15.48
CA SER A 186 32.65 2.26 14.26
C SER A 186 32.12 0.84 14.49
N PHE A 187 32.38 0.27 15.68
CA PHE A 187 31.77 -1.00 16.08
C PHE A 187 30.24 -0.91 16.19
N VAL A 188 29.72 0.15 16.83
CA VAL A 188 28.27 0.39 16.92
C VAL A 188 27.66 0.58 15.53
N ALA A 189 28.28 1.38 14.67
CA ALA A 189 27.81 1.58 13.30
C ALA A 189 27.73 0.25 12.52
N ARG A 190 28.74 -0.62 12.67
CA ARG A 190 28.75 -1.94 12.06
C ARG A 190 27.64 -2.85 12.59
N PHE A 191 27.44 -2.90 13.91
CA PHE A 191 26.39 -3.69 14.54
C PHE A 191 25.00 -3.24 14.08
N CYS A 192 24.74 -1.93 14.15
CA CYS A 192 23.47 -1.34 13.71
C CYS A 192 23.22 -1.54 12.22
N LEU A 193 24.24 -1.45 11.37
CA LEU A 193 24.10 -1.69 9.93
C LEU A 193 23.76 -3.15 9.61
N TRP A 194 24.39 -4.11 10.29
CA TRP A 194 24.03 -5.53 10.15
C TRP A 194 22.58 -5.78 10.56
N GLY A 195 22.19 -5.32 11.76
CA GLY A 195 20.81 -5.48 12.25
C GLY A 195 19.79 -4.79 11.36
N GLY A 196 20.07 -3.55 10.94
CA GLY A 196 19.20 -2.75 10.08
C GLY A 196 19.02 -3.35 8.68
N ALA A 197 20.10 -3.86 8.06
CA ALA A 197 20.01 -4.49 6.75
C ALA A 197 19.23 -5.82 6.80
N LEU A 198 19.45 -6.64 7.83
CA LEU A 198 18.67 -7.87 8.03
C LEU A 198 17.18 -7.57 8.27
N ALA A 199 16.89 -6.57 9.10
CA ALA A 199 15.52 -6.15 9.37
C ALA A 199 14.85 -5.54 8.13
N ALA A 200 15.59 -4.82 7.28
CA ALA A 200 15.06 -4.27 6.01
C ALA A 200 14.68 -5.37 5.03
N VAL A 201 15.49 -6.43 4.93
CA VAL A 201 15.16 -7.61 4.12
C VAL A 201 13.92 -8.31 4.68
N ALA A 202 13.87 -8.53 6.00
CA ALA A 202 12.69 -9.14 6.64
C ALA A 202 11.42 -8.31 6.40
N ALA A 203 11.49 -6.99 6.58
CA ALA A 203 10.38 -6.07 6.31
C ALA A 203 9.91 -6.14 4.85
N ALA A 204 10.83 -6.17 3.88
CA ALA A 204 10.49 -6.27 2.46
C ALA A 204 9.81 -7.61 2.12
N LEU A 205 10.26 -8.71 2.72
CA LEU A 205 9.62 -10.03 2.53
C LEU A 205 8.21 -10.07 3.13
N LEU A 206 8.04 -9.60 4.36
CA LEU A 206 6.73 -9.54 5.03
C LEU A 206 5.77 -8.57 4.32
N GLY A 207 6.28 -7.46 3.78
CA GLY A 207 5.46 -6.52 3.01
C GLY A 207 5.00 -7.09 1.67
N TRP A 208 5.79 -7.99 1.06
CA TRP A 208 5.37 -8.67 -0.17
C TRP A 208 4.25 -9.67 0.07
N ALA A 209 4.25 -10.33 1.23
CA ALA A 209 3.16 -11.21 1.68
C ALA A 209 1.84 -10.43 1.84
N ASP A 210 1.91 -9.24 2.46
CA ASP A 210 0.75 -8.36 2.72
C ASP A 210 0.22 -7.70 1.43
N ALA A 211 1.11 -7.36 0.49
CA ALA A 211 0.77 -6.65 -0.74
C ALA A 211 -0.10 -7.45 -1.73
N ILE A 212 -0.13 -8.78 -1.65
CA ILE A 212 -0.90 -9.62 -2.58
C ILE A 212 -2.41 -9.44 -2.36
N GLU A 213 -2.81 -9.20 -1.12
CA GLU A 213 -4.22 -9.05 -0.73
C GLU A 213 -4.65 -7.58 -0.80
N MET A 214 -3.84 -6.69 -0.24
CA MET A 214 -4.14 -5.27 -0.13
C MET A 214 -4.13 -4.53 -1.47
N ALA A 215 -3.40 -5.01 -2.49
CA ALA A 215 -3.35 -4.37 -3.80
C ALA A 215 -4.72 -4.33 -4.53
N ARG A 216 -5.68 -5.14 -4.11
CA ARG A 216 -7.05 -5.13 -4.67
C ARG A 216 -7.96 -4.08 -4.03
N GLU A 217 -7.57 -3.54 -2.88
CA GLU A 217 -8.38 -2.61 -2.08
C GLU A 217 -7.99 -1.15 -2.30
N TYR A 218 -6.79 -0.88 -2.84
CA TYR A 218 -6.35 0.47 -3.19
C TYR A 218 -6.60 0.77 -4.67
N THR A 219 -7.38 1.81 -4.95
CA THR A 219 -7.63 2.37 -6.28
C THR A 219 -6.99 3.76 -6.44
N GLY A 220 -6.98 4.30 -7.65
CA GLY A 220 -6.61 5.69 -7.91
C GLY A 220 -5.20 6.10 -7.47
N PHE A 221 -5.10 7.22 -6.73
CA PHE A 221 -3.82 7.76 -6.23
C PHE A 221 -3.14 6.83 -5.21
N SER A 222 -3.93 6.20 -4.32
CA SER A 222 -3.43 5.30 -3.29
C SER A 222 -2.75 4.05 -3.87
N ALA A 223 -3.24 3.55 -5.00
CA ALA A 223 -2.61 2.43 -5.72
C ALA A 223 -1.19 2.78 -6.20
N LYS A 224 -1.00 4.00 -6.73
CA LYS A 224 0.31 4.50 -7.15
C LYS A 224 1.23 4.69 -5.96
N LEU A 225 0.71 5.25 -4.86
CA LEU A 225 1.46 5.43 -3.62
C LEU A 225 1.96 4.09 -3.06
N LEU A 226 1.11 3.05 -3.07
CA LEU A 226 1.48 1.69 -2.66
C LEU A 226 2.58 1.11 -3.56
N LEU A 227 2.48 1.31 -4.88
CA LEU A 227 3.49 0.86 -5.84
C LEU A 227 4.86 1.50 -5.55
N TYR A 228 4.88 2.81 -5.32
CA TYR A 228 6.11 3.52 -4.96
C TYR A 228 6.68 3.06 -3.63
N HIS A 229 5.84 2.92 -2.60
CA HIS A 229 6.25 2.42 -1.29
C HIS A 229 6.90 1.03 -1.40
N ARG A 230 6.26 0.11 -2.15
CA ARG A 230 6.75 -1.25 -2.36
C ARG A 230 8.13 -1.29 -3.03
N TRP A 231 8.28 -0.61 -4.16
CA TRP A 231 9.55 -0.64 -4.91
C TRP A 231 10.67 0.11 -4.21
N LEU A 232 10.37 1.22 -3.53
CA LEU A 232 11.35 1.92 -2.71
C LEU A 232 11.76 1.09 -1.48
N GLY A 233 10.84 0.33 -0.88
CA GLY A 233 11.15 -0.61 0.20
C GLY A 233 12.15 -1.69 -0.23
N VAL A 234 11.88 -2.36 -1.35
CA VAL A 234 12.79 -3.38 -1.93
C VAL A 234 14.14 -2.77 -2.32
N THR A 235 14.13 -1.59 -2.91
CA THR A 235 15.36 -0.86 -3.27
C THR A 235 16.17 -0.52 -2.02
N THR A 236 15.53 -0.07 -0.94
CA THR A 236 16.17 0.22 0.35
C THR A 236 16.82 -1.03 0.94
N ALA A 237 16.14 -2.18 0.89
CA ALA A 237 16.73 -3.44 1.33
C ALA A 237 17.99 -3.80 0.52
N GLY A 238 17.92 -3.71 -0.82
CA GLY A 238 19.06 -3.97 -1.69
C GLY A 238 20.25 -3.01 -1.46
N VAL A 239 19.97 -1.71 -1.36
CA VAL A 239 20.99 -0.69 -1.09
C VAL A 239 21.59 -0.89 0.31
N SER A 240 20.81 -1.27 1.32
CA SER A 240 21.34 -1.54 2.67
C SER A 240 22.32 -2.71 2.68
N LEU A 241 22.09 -3.76 1.90
CA LEU A 241 23.03 -4.88 1.72
C LEU A 241 24.29 -4.45 0.98
N LEU A 242 24.17 -3.58 -0.02
CA LEU A 242 25.32 -2.99 -0.72
C LEU A 242 26.15 -2.10 0.22
N THR A 243 25.50 -1.30 1.07
CA THR A 243 26.13 -0.49 2.11
C THR A 243 26.87 -1.38 3.11
N LEU A 244 26.24 -2.47 3.56
CA LEU A 244 26.85 -3.44 4.46
C LEU A 244 28.11 -4.08 3.84
N TRP A 245 28.02 -4.49 2.58
CA TRP A 245 29.16 -5.03 1.84
C TRP A 245 30.30 -4.02 1.69
N ALA A 246 29.99 -2.76 1.39
CA ALA A 246 30.96 -1.69 1.29
C ALA A 246 31.63 -1.40 2.65
N GLY A 247 30.84 -1.40 3.73
CA GLY A 247 31.33 -1.27 5.11
C GLY A 247 32.30 -2.41 5.47
N GLU A 248 31.92 -3.67 5.22
CA GLU A 248 32.78 -4.83 5.47
C GLU A 248 34.11 -4.77 4.72
N ARG A 249 34.13 -4.20 3.50
CA ARG A 249 35.37 -3.95 2.77
C ARG A 249 36.25 -2.91 3.46
N VAL A 250 35.65 -1.80 3.92
CA VAL A 250 36.38 -0.71 4.59
C VAL A 250 36.93 -1.17 5.94
N TRP A 251 36.16 -1.92 6.74
CA TRP A 251 36.61 -2.42 8.05
C TRP A 251 37.68 -3.50 7.95
N ARG A 252 37.72 -4.27 6.85
CA ARG A 252 38.74 -5.30 6.61
C ARG A 252 39.99 -4.78 5.91
N ALA A 253 39.86 -3.73 5.10
CA ALA A 253 40.99 -3.12 4.42
C ALA A 253 41.86 -2.32 5.42
N ARG A 254 43.15 -2.63 5.49
CA ARG A 254 44.14 -1.78 6.18
C ARG A 254 44.43 -0.55 5.31
N GLY A 255 43.56 0.45 5.35
CA GLY A 255 43.73 1.73 4.64
C GLY A 255 42.40 2.45 4.38
N GLY A 256 42.44 3.79 4.24
CA GLY A 256 41.23 4.63 4.08
C GLY A 256 40.47 4.50 2.74
N ARG A 257 40.85 3.54 1.89
CA ARG A 257 40.30 3.37 0.54
C ARG A 257 38.85 2.85 0.64
N GLY A 258 37.91 3.51 -0.04
CA GLY A 258 36.49 3.12 -0.05
C GLY A 258 35.61 3.74 1.05
N LYS A 259 36.17 4.50 2.00
CA LYS A 259 35.41 5.20 3.05
C LYS A 259 34.36 6.16 2.49
N GLY A 260 34.69 6.89 1.41
CA GLY A 260 33.76 7.82 0.75
C GLY A 260 32.55 7.11 0.16
N LEU A 261 32.76 5.99 -0.56
CA LEU A 261 31.68 5.19 -1.14
C LEU A 261 30.77 4.60 -0.05
N TYR A 262 31.36 4.00 0.99
CA TYR A 262 30.59 3.47 2.13
C TYR A 262 29.71 4.55 2.77
N ARG A 263 30.26 5.74 3.05
CA ARG A 263 29.50 6.84 3.66
C ARG A 263 28.42 7.39 2.74
N GLY A 264 28.71 7.53 1.45
CA GLY A 264 27.71 7.93 0.45
C GLY A 264 26.55 6.93 0.37
N LEU A 265 26.85 5.63 0.35
CA LEU A 265 25.84 4.58 0.37
C LEU A 265 25.04 4.55 1.68
N LEU A 266 25.68 4.79 2.83
CA LEU A 266 25.01 4.88 4.12
C LEU A 266 24.04 6.08 4.18
N LEU A 267 24.47 7.24 3.70
CA LEU A 267 23.61 8.42 3.58
C LEU A 267 22.43 8.15 2.64
N LEU A 268 22.68 7.55 1.47
CA LEU A 268 21.63 7.16 0.54
C LEU A 268 20.63 6.17 1.20
N THR A 269 21.14 5.19 1.96
CA THR A 269 20.29 4.22 2.67
C THR A 269 19.36 4.91 3.68
N VAL A 270 19.87 5.88 4.43
CA VAL A 270 19.07 6.64 5.41
C VAL A 270 18.04 7.55 4.74
N LEU A 271 18.38 8.17 3.62
CA LEU A 271 17.43 8.96 2.85
C LEU A 271 16.32 8.08 2.29
N LEU A 272 16.66 6.95 1.68
CA LEU A 272 15.70 6.00 1.14
C LEU A 272 14.77 5.46 2.24
N VAL A 273 15.29 5.00 3.38
CA VAL A 273 14.45 4.47 4.47
C VAL A 273 13.54 5.53 5.06
N SER A 274 13.99 6.80 5.12
CA SER A 274 13.15 7.93 5.55
C SER A 274 12.00 8.19 4.58
N VAL A 275 12.27 8.17 3.27
CA VAL A 275 11.22 8.33 2.24
C VAL A 275 10.24 7.15 2.28
N VAL A 276 10.73 5.92 2.39
CA VAL A 276 9.87 4.72 2.52
C VAL A 276 8.98 4.81 3.76
N GLY A 277 9.55 5.23 4.89
CA GLY A 277 8.81 5.42 6.14
C GLY A 277 7.73 6.49 6.00
N HIS A 278 8.04 7.60 5.34
CA HIS A 278 7.06 8.65 5.04
C HIS A 278 5.92 8.13 4.16
N LEU A 279 6.22 7.46 3.05
CA LEU A 279 5.20 6.87 2.17
C LEU A 279 4.36 5.82 2.90
N GLY A 280 4.96 5.03 3.80
CA GLY A 280 4.25 4.07 4.63
C GLY A 280 3.28 4.75 5.61
N ALA A 281 3.67 5.88 6.20
CA ALA A 281 2.77 6.69 7.01
C ALA A 281 1.64 7.29 6.17
N SER A 282 1.94 7.80 4.96
CA SER A 282 0.93 8.38 4.07
C SER A 282 -0.11 7.36 3.58
N LEU A 283 0.25 6.08 3.47
CA LEU A 283 -0.74 5.01 3.18
C LEU A 283 -1.76 4.81 4.30
N ILE A 284 -1.36 5.06 5.56
CA ILE A 284 -2.21 4.84 6.74
C ILE A 284 -2.97 6.12 7.14
N TYR A 285 -2.32 7.27 7.02
CA TYR A 285 -2.79 8.55 7.53
C TYR A 285 -3.18 9.56 6.44
N GLY A 286 -2.99 9.23 5.16
CA GLY A 286 -3.21 10.16 4.04
C GLY A 286 -1.98 11.02 3.70
N TRP A 287 -2.01 11.64 2.53
CA TRP A 287 -0.90 12.45 2.00
C TRP A 287 -0.67 13.75 2.81
N GLU A 288 -1.75 14.36 3.30
CA GLU A 288 -1.74 15.63 4.03
C GLU A 288 -1.12 15.54 5.43
N PHE A 289 -0.91 14.32 5.98
CA PHE A 289 -0.49 14.12 7.38
C PHE A 289 0.85 14.78 7.75
N LEU A 290 1.73 15.04 6.77
CA LEU A 290 3.04 15.69 6.98
C LEU A 290 3.24 16.92 6.09
N ALA A 291 2.21 17.33 5.34
CA ALA A 291 2.22 18.59 4.60
C ALA A 291 1.95 19.73 5.61
N LEU A 292 3.05 20.26 6.17
CA LEU A 292 3.05 21.52 6.94
C LEU A 292 2.73 22.73 6.04
#